data_AF-X1I498-F1
#
_entry.id   AF-X1I498-F1
#
_cell.length_a   1.000
_cell.length_b   1.000
_cell.length_c   1.000
_cell.angle_alpha   90.00
_cell.angle_beta   90.00
_cell.angle_gamma   90.00
#
_symmetry.space_group_name_H-M   'P 1'
#
loop_
_entity.id
_entity.type
_entity.pdbx_description
1 polymer ?
#
loop_
_entity_poly.entity_id
_entity_poly.type
_entity_poly.pdbx_seq_one_letter_code
_entity_poly.pdbx_strand_id
1 'polypeptide(L)'
;QDFAEVIRQLCDEFYPEVEKIVLVMDNLNTHNTASLYEAFKPAEAWRLAEKLEIHYTPKHGSWLNMAEIELSILSRQCMKDYFESIEQLTIAISAWERLRNKNKIGINWQFTTADARIKLRKLYPTI
;
A
#
# COMPACT_ATOMS: atom_id res chain seq x y z
N GLN A 1 10.77 7.31 9.13
CA GLN A 1 11.42 6.06 9.56
C GLN A 1 10.52 4.86 9.29
N ASP A 2 9.29 4.83 9.81
CA ASP A 2 8.35 3.70 9.63
C ASP A 2 8.10 3.28 8.17
N PHE A 3 7.85 4.24 7.27
CA PHE A 3 7.70 3.97 5.83
C PHE A 3 8.92 3.23 5.25
N ALA A 4 10.13 3.66 5.61
CA ALA A 4 11.35 3.09 5.08
C ALA A 4 11.56 1.65 5.57
N GLU A 5 11.21 1.36 6.83
CA GLU A 5 11.23 -0.02 7.35
C GLU A 5 10.20 -0.92 6.65
N VAL A 6 8.98 -0.42 6.39
CA VAL A 6 7.98 -1.17 5.63
C VAL A 6 8.47 -1.47 4.21
N ILE A 7 9.14 -0.51 3.55
CA ILE A 7 9.77 -0.75 2.24
C ILE A 7 10.88 -1.80 2.33
N ARG A 8 11.72 -1.75 3.37
CA ARG A 8 12.77 -2.76 3.57
C ARG A 8 12.18 -4.15 3.75
N GLN A 9 11.14 -4.30 4.57
CA GLN A 9 10.42 -5.57 4.72
C GLN A 9 9.79 -6.04 3.40
N LEU A 10 9.18 -5.13 2.63
CA LEU A 10 8.62 -5.44 1.32
C LEU A 10 9.68 -6.01 0.36
N CYS A 11 10.85 -5.36 0.32
CA CYS A 11 11.96 -5.74 -0.56
C CYS A 11 12.68 -7.01 -0.12
N ASP A 12 12.86 -7.22 1.19
CA ASP A 12 13.78 -8.23 1.71
C ASP A 12 13.06 -9.47 2.28
N GLU A 13 11.82 -9.32 2.75
CA GLU A 13 11.05 -10.40 3.38
C GLU A 13 9.91 -10.90 2.48
N PHE A 14 9.12 -9.99 1.91
CA PHE A 14 7.94 -10.38 1.12
C PHE A 14 8.28 -10.71 -0.33
N TYR A 15 9.16 -9.93 -0.95
CA TYR A 15 9.56 -10.11 -2.35
C TYR A 15 11.07 -10.09 -2.56
N PRO A 16 11.86 -10.93 -1.85
CA PRO A 16 13.32 -10.94 -1.97
C PRO A 16 13.82 -11.23 -3.38
N GLU A 17 13.17 -12.15 -4.10
CA GLU A 17 13.66 -12.69 -5.37
C GLU A 17 13.22 -11.90 -6.61
N VAL A 18 12.36 -10.89 -6.48
CA VAL A 18 11.89 -10.12 -7.65
C VAL A 18 12.89 -9.05 -8.02
N GLU A 19 13.05 -8.77 -9.31
CA GLU A 19 13.90 -7.67 -9.77
C GLU A 19 13.27 -6.30 -9.48
N LYS A 20 11.93 -6.21 -9.63
CA LYS A 20 11.18 -4.96 -9.48
C LYS A 20 9.85 -5.19 -8.79
N ILE A 21 9.48 -4.26 -7.92
CA ILE A 21 8.18 -4.17 -7.24
C ILE A 21 7.46 -2.94 -7.77
N VAL A 22 6.32 -3.16 -8.44
CA VAL A 22 5.42 -2.07 -8.85
C VAL A 22 4.59 -1.68 -7.63
N LEU A 23 4.95 -0.55 -7.03
CA LEU A 23 4.35 -0.04 -5.80
C LEU A 23 3.38 1.09 -6.11
N VAL A 24 2.09 0.86 -5.86
CA VAL A 24 1.05 1.89 -5.96
C VAL A 24 0.72 2.40 -4.56
N MET A 25 0.81 3.71 -4.33
CA MET A 25 0.52 4.32 -3.03
C MET A 25 -0.02 5.74 -3.15
N ASP A 26 -0.54 6.28 -2.05
CA ASP A 26 -1.01 7.66 -1.99
C ASP A 26 0.14 8.67 -2.05
N ASN A 27 -0.17 9.88 -2.49
CA ASN A 27 0.80 10.95 -2.73
C ASN A 27 1.06 11.77 -1.46
N LEU A 28 1.56 11.10 -0.42
CA LEU A 28 1.98 11.72 0.82
C LEU A 28 3.43 12.21 0.70
N ASN A 29 3.76 13.33 1.36
CA ASN A 29 5.10 13.94 1.27
C ASN A 29 6.25 13.05 1.79
N THR A 30 5.96 12.03 2.61
CA THR A 30 6.92 11.04 3.11
C THR A 30 6.98 9.77 2.27
N HIS A 31 6.07 9.59 1.31
CA HIS A 31 6.04 8.42 0.44
C HIS A 31 6.94 8.66 -0.77
N ASN A 32 8.25 8.71 -0.56
CA ASN A 32 9.22 8.83 -1.64
C ASN A 32 10.57 8.24 -1.25
N THR A 33 11.45 8.11 -2.24
CA THR A 33 12.78 7.51 -2.05
C THR A 33 13.68 8.32 -1.11
N ALA A 34 13.47 9.63 -0.95
CA ALA A 34 14.27 10.44 -0.02
C ALA A 34 14.09 9.97 1.43
N SER A 35 12.91 9.50 1.80
CA SER A 35 12.67 8.91 3.11
C SER A 35 13.47 7.61 3.36
N LEU A 36 13.92 6.92 2.30
CA LEU A 36 14.84 5.79 2.43
C LEU A 36 16.27 6.27 2.75
N TYR A 37 16.72 7.35 2.11
CA TYR A 37 18.04 7.94 2.36
C TYR A 37 18.12 8.66 3.72
N GLU A 38 16.99 9.11 4.24
CA GLU A 38 16.89 9.64 5.60
C GLU A 38 17.04 8.51 6.64
N ALA A 39 16.48 7.34 6.37
CA ALA A 39 16.44 6.22 7.32
C ALA A 39 17.66 5.29 7.26
N PHE A 40 18.24 5.08 6.07
CA PHE A 40 19.28 4.07 5.84
C PHE A 40 20.57 4.66 5.28
N LYS A 41 21.65 3.88 5.33
CA LYS A 41 22.91 4.24 4.66
C LYS A 41 22.68 4.35 3.15
N PRO A 42 23.40 5.25 2.44
CA PRO A 42 23.16 5.49 1.01
C PRO A 42 23.14 4.25 0.12
N ALA A 43 24.01 3.27 0.39
CA ALA A 43 24.06 2.03 -0.39
C ALA A 43 22.80 1.16 -0.21
N GLU A 44 22.28 1.09 1.01
CA GLU A 44 21.05 0.35 1.32
C GLU A 44 19.81 1.06 0.80
N ALA A 45 19.73 2.38 1.02
CA ALA A 45 18.64 3.21 0.47
C ALA A 45 18.57 3.11 -1.05
N TRP A 46 19.71 3.15 -1.74
CA TRP A 46 19.80 3.00 -3.19
C TRP A 46 19.34 1.61 -3.65
N ARG A 47 19.82 0.53 -3.02
CA ARG A 47 19.39 -0.85 -3.32
C ARG A 47 17.87 -1.01 -3.18
N LEU A 48 17.29 -0.45 -2.11
CA LEU A 48 15.85 -0.49 -1.90
C LEU A 48 15.11 0.32 -2.96
N ALA A 49 15.54 1.55 -3.24
CA ALA A 49 14.92 2.42 -4.24
C ALA A 49 14.99 1.82 -5.66
N GLU A 50 16.11 1.18 -6.02
CA GLU A 50 16.31 0.54 -7.32
C GLU A 50 15.31 -0.59 -7.56
N LYS A 51 14.89 -1.29 -6.50
CA LYS A 51 13.89 -2.36 -6.58
C LYS A 51 12.46 -1.84 -6.77
N LEU A 52 12.19 -0.53 -6.58
CA LEU A 52 10.84 0.02 -6.62
C LEU A 52 10.52 0.73 -7.95
N GLU A 53 9.34 0.46 -8.49
CA GLU A 53 8.68 1.30 -9.49
C GLU A 53 7.45 1.93 -8.83
N ILE A 54 7.52 3.23 -8.53
CA ILE A 54 6.51 3.90 -7.72
C ILE A 54 5.49 4.61 -8.62
N HIS A 55 4.21 4.29 -8.40
CA HIS A 55 3.07 4.99 -8.97
C HIS A 55 2.23 5.63 -7.88
N TYR A 56 2.05 6.95 -7.94
CA TYR A 56 1.23 7.68 -6.98
C TYR A 56 -0.22 7.76 -7.44
N THR A 57 -1.17 7.59 -6.53
CA THR A 57 -2.54 8.00 -6.81
C THR A 57 -2.60 9.51 -7.04
N PRO A 58 -3.52 10.03 -7.89
CA PRO A 58 -3.69 11.46 -8.07
C PRO A 58 -3.91 12.19 -6.74
N LYS A 59 -3.53 13.48 -6.68
CA LYS A 59 -3.88 14.33 -5.54
C LYS A 59 -5.40 14.35 -5.36
N HIS A 60 -5.84 14.23 -4.10
CA HIS A 60 -7.26 14.07 -3.74
C HIS A 60 -7.93 12.82 -4.34
N GLY A 61 -7.15 11.81 -4.72
CA GLY A 61 -7.59 10.55 -5.30
C GLY A 61 -7.66 9.38 -4.30
N SER A 62 -7.83 9.65 -3.00
CA SER A 62 -7.89 8.60 -1.96
C SER A 62 -8.96 7.53 -2.24
N TRP A 63 -10.06 7.91 -2.90
CA TRP A 63 -11.10 6.96 -3.35
C TRP A 63 -10.60 5.86 -4.31
N LEU A 64 -9.42 6.03 -4.92
CA LEU A 64 -8.74 5.06 -5.77
C LEU A 64 -7.75 4.18 -4.98
N ASN A 65 -7.53 4.45 -3.69
CA ASN A 65 -6.54 3.75 -2.90
C ASN A 65 -7.04 2.36 -2.47
N MET A 66 -6.41 1.31 -2.99
CA MET A 66 -6.74 -0.08 -2.67
C MET A 66 -6.53 -0.41 -1.18
N ALA A 67 -5.54 0.21 -0.53
CA ALA A 67 -5.30 0.00 0.89
C ALA A 67 -6.49 0.47 1.73
N GLU A 68 -7.12 1.59 1.38
CA GLU A 68 -8.32 2.10 2.08
C GLU A 68 -9.51 1.15 1.92
N ILE A 69 -9.64 0.47 0.77
CA ILE A 69 -10.65 -0.55 0.54
C ILE A 69 -10.43 -1.76 1.48
N GLU A 70 -9.22 -2.28 1.58
CA GLU A 70 -8.92 -3.38 2.51
C GLU A 70 -9.12 -2.96 3.97
N LEU A 71 -8.72 -1.75 4.36
CA LEU A 71 -8.96 -1.24 5.72
C LEU A 71 -10.46 -1.12 6.03
N SER A 72 -11.29 -0.71 5.06
CA SER A 72 -12.74 -0.72 5.19
C SER A 72 -13.31 -2.13 5.36
N ILE A 73 -12.75 -3.13 4.67
CA ILE A 73 -13.16 -4.52 4.81
C ILE A 73 -12.74 -5.07 6.18
N LEU A 74 -11.50 -4.81 6.61
CA LEU A 74 -11.00 -5.14 7.95
C LEU A 74 -11.93 -4.58 9.03
N SER A 75 -12.25 -3.29 8.96
CA SER A 75 -13.12 -2.64 9.94
C SER A 75 -14.49 -3.33 10.02
N ARG A 76 -15.12 -3.61 8.87
CA ARG A 76 -16.44 -4.26 8.81
C ARG A 76 -16.44 -5.74 9.19
N GLN A 77 -15.33 -6.45 9.02
CA GLN A 77 -15.26 -7.90 9.26
C GLN A 77 -14.67 -8.24 10.63
N CYS A 78 -13.76 -7.43 11.14
CA CYS A 78 -12.96 -7.72 12.32
C CYS A 78 -13.15 -6.73 13.47
N MET A 79 -13.47 -5.46 13.18
CA MET A 79 -13.49 -4.40 14.21
C MET A 79 -14.90 -3.90 14.55
N LYS A 80 -15.88 -4.81 14.57
CA LYS A 80 -17.27 -4.47 14.95
C LYS A 80 -17.49 -4.45 16.46
N ASP A 81 -16.69 -5.22 17.18
CA ASP A 81 -16.80 -5.38 18.63
C ASP A 81 -15.84 -4.44 19.36
N TYR A 82 -16.10 -4.28 20.67
CA TYR A 82 -15.18 -3.56 21.56
C TYR A 82 -13.97 -4.43 21.90
N PHE A 83 -12.80 -3.80 21.96
CA PHE A 83 -11.56 -4.43 22.43
C PHE A 83 -11.09 -3.72 23.69
N GLU A 84 -10.79 -4.49 24.74
CA GLU A 84 -10.33 -3.96 26.01
C GLU A 84 -8.86 -3.54 25.97
N SER A 85 -8.08 -4.08 25.01
CA SER A 85 -6.65 -3.81 24.88
C SER A 85 -6.15 -3.89 23.43
N ILE A 86 -4.97 -3.30 23.20
CA ILE A 86 -4.29 -3.35 21.89
C ILE A 86 -3.89 -4.79 21.56
N GLU A 87 -3.55 -5.61 22.55
CA GLU A 87 -3.20 -7.02 22.37
C GLU A 87 -4.39 -7.83 21.86
N GLN A 88 -5.59 -7.61 22.44
CA GLN A 88 -6.82 -8.25 21.97
C GLN A 88 -7.11 -7.86 20.51
N LEU A 89 -7.00 -6.57 20.18
CA LEU A 89 -7.17 -6.08 18.81
C LEU A 89 -6.16 -6.71 17.85
N THR A 90 -4.89 -6.79 18.27
CA THR A 90 -3.80 -7.37 17.46
C THR A 90 -4.06 -8.84 17.15
N ILE A 91 -4.46 -9.63 18.15
CA ILE A 91 -4.81 -11.06 17.97
C ILE A 91 -5.96 -11.21 16.95
N ALA A 92 -6.99 -10.39 17.06
CA ALA A 92 -8.15 -10.43 16.16
C ALA A 92 -7.75 -10.07 14.72
N ILE A 93 -7.01 -8.98 14.53
CA ILE A 93 -6.52 -8.55 13.20
C ILE A 93 -5.63 -9.64 12.59
N SER A 94 -4.68 -10.19 13.34
CA SER A 94 -3.80 -11.25 12.82
C SER A 94 -4.55 -12.52 12.46
N ALA A 95 -5.60 -12.89 13.21
CA ALA A 95 -6.44 -14.04 12.86
C ALA A 95 -7.22 -13.79 11.56
N TRP A 96 -7.79 -12.59 11.41
CA TRP A 96 -8.49 -12.16 10.20
C TRP A 96 -7.57 -12.14 8.97
N GLU A 97 -6.37 -11.58 9.11
CA GLU A 97 -5.36 -11.48 8.06
C GLU A 97 -4.93 -12.87 7.57
N ARG A 98 -4.57 -13.78 8.49
CA ARG A 98 -4.18 -15.16 8.16
C ARG A 98 -5.27 -15.88 7.38
N LEU A 99 -6.53 -15.70 7.77
CA LEU A 99 -7.67 -16.33 7.09
C LEU A 99 -7.83 -15.81 5.66
N ARG A 100 -7.76 -14.49 5.44
CA ARG A 100 -7.86 -13.89 4.11
C ARG A 100 -6.70 -14.29 3.21
N ASN A 101 -5.47 -14.24 3.73
CA ASN A 101 -4.28 -14.65 2.99
C ASN A 101 -4.32 -16.13 2.60
N LYS A 102 -4.73 -17.01 3.52
CA LYS A 102 -4.94 -18.45 3.24
C LYS A 102 -5.94 -18.67 2.12
N ASN A 103 -7.03 -17.90 2.12
CA ASN A 103 -8.08 -17.98 1.11
C ASN A 103 -7.75 -17.18 -0.17
N LYS A 104 -6.58 -16.53 -0.23
CA LYS A 104 -6.14 -15.66 -1.34
C LYS A 104 -7.20 -14.63 -1.72
N ILE A 105 -7.88 -14.07 -0.73
CA ILE A 105 -8.88 -13.03 -0.95
C ILE A 105 -8.15 -11.75 -1.35
N GLY A 106 -8.29 -11.36 -2.61
CA GLY A 106 -7.77 -10.08 -3.13
C GLY A 106 -8.88 -9.11 -3.47
N ILE A 107 -8.51 -7.86 -3.73
CA ILE A 107 -9.41 -6.87 -4.32
C ILE A 107 -9.56 -7.19 -5.81
N ASN A 108 -10.80 -7.40 -6.24
CA ASN A 108 -11.12 -7.43 -7.66
C ASN A 108 -11.17 -5.98 -8.19
N TRP A 109 -10.06 -5.52 -8.77
CA TRP A 109 -9.94 -4.19 -9.32
C TRP A 109 -10.78 -4.04 -10.60
N GLN A 110 -11.70 -3.07 -10.62
CA GLN A 110 -12.62 -2.83 -11.74
C GLN A 110 -12.44 -1.46 -12.38
N PHE A 111 -11.64 -0.56 -11.80
CA PHE A 111 -11.47 0.78 -12.32
C PHE A 111 -10.51 0.79 -13.52
N THR A 112 -11.03 1.15 -14.70
CA THR A 112 -10.28 1.06 -15.95
C THR A 112 -9.70 2.41 -16.39
N THR A 113 -8.81 2.37 -17.38
CA THR A 113 -8.31 3.58 -18.04
C THR A 113 -9.43 4.35 -18.74
N ALA A 114 -10.49 3.68 -19.22
CA ALA A 114 -11.67 4.32 -19.79
C ALA A 114 -12.43 5.12 -18.72
N ASP A 115 -12.63 4.53 -17.53
CA ASP A 115 -13.24 5.22 -16.39
C ASP A 115 -12.40 6.42 -15.95
N ALA A 116 -11.07 6.26 -15.92
CA ALA A 116 -10.13 7.32 -15.58
C ALA A 116 -10.26 8.53 -16.50
N ARG A 117 -10.39 8.33 -17.83
CA ARG A 117 -10.57 9.42 -18.79
C ARG A 117 -11.84 10.24 -18.54
N ILE A 118 -12.88 9.61 -18.02
CA ILE A 118 -14.15 10.28 -17.67
C ILE A 118 -14.02 10.97 -16.30
N LYS A 119 -13.63 10.21 -15.25
CA LYS A 119 -13.58 10.68 -13.86
C LYS A 119 -12.48 11.72 -13.61
N LEU A 120 -11.35 11.58 -14.29
CA LEU A 120 -10.17 12.46 -14.17
C LEU A 120 -9.99 13.32 -15.42
N ARG A 121 -11.08 13.71 -16.10
CA ARG A 121 -11.04 14.49 -17.35
C ARG A 121 -10.10 15.71 -17.31
N LYS A 122 -9.97 16.37 -16.15
CA LYS A 122 -9.05 17.52 -15.99
C LYS A 122 -7.56 17.15 -16.10
N LEU A 123 -7.20 15.88 -15.84
CA LEU A 123 -5.84 15.36 -15.89
C LEU A 123 -5.49 14.72 -17.24
N TYR A 124 -6.50 14.37 -18.05
CA TYR A 124 -6.30 13.80 -19.39
C TYR A 124 -6.54 14.88 -20.45
N PRO A 125 -5.50 15.40 -21.13
CA PRO A 125 -5.70 16.31 -22.24
C PRO A 125 -6.53 15.63 -23.33
N THR A 126 -7.46 16.38 -23.93
CA THR A 126 -8.22 15.93 -25.10
C THR A 126 -7.22 15.65 -26.22
N ILE A 127 -7.15 14.38 -26.64
CA ILE A 127 -6.40 13.94 -27.82
C ILE A 127 -7.21 14.35 -29.06
#